data_AF-A0AB33UBH7-F1
#
_entry.id   AF-A0AB33UBH7-F1
#
_cell.length_a   1.000
_cell.length_b   1.000
_cell.length_c   1.000
_cell.angle_alpha   90.00
_cell.angle_beta   90.00
_cell.angle_gamma   90.00
#
_symmetry.space_group_name_H-M   'P 1'
#
loop_
_entity.id
_entity.type
_entity.pdbx_description
1 polymer ?
#
loop_
_entity_poly.entity_id
_entity_poly.type
_entity_poly.pdbx_seq_one_letter_code
_entity_poly.pdbx_strand_id
1 'polypeptide(L)' 'MHQEQLNQALALTSKELANQLAEEKNTKNLLAVQLTEAQQIIAQLQAEIADLTQQLDEATKPEEIIEGE' A
#
# COMPACT_ATOMS: atom_id res chain seq x y z
N MET A 1 3.85 -48.02 -18.99
CA MET A 1 2.48 -47.52 -19.23
C MET A 1 1.86 -46.85 -18.01
N HIS A 2 1.27 -47.56 -17.02
CA HIS A 2 0.54 -46.90 -15.91
C HIS A 2 1.43 -46.05 -14.98
N GLN A 3 2.59 -46.57 -14.57
CA GLN A 3 3.55 -45.83 -13.74
C GLN A 3 4.14 -44.60 -14.46
N GLU A 4 4.42 -44.72 -15.77
CA GLU A 4 4.94 -43.62 -16.57
C GLU A 4 3.90 -42.50 -16.74
N GLN A 5 2.63 -42.86 -16.97
CA GLN A 5 1.52 -41.91 -17.01
C GLN A 5 1.34 -41.20 -15.67
N LEU A 6 1.44 -41.92 -14.55
CA LEU A 6 1.39 -41.33 -13.21
C LEU A 6 2.56 -40.36 -12.98
N ASN A 7 3.77 -40.75 -13.33
CA ASN A 7 4.95 -39.90 -13.22
C ASN A 7 4.83 -38.65 -14.10
N GLN A 8 4.27 -38.78 -15.31
CA GLN A 8 4.03 -37.65 -16.22
C GLN A 8 2.97 -36.70 -15.65
N ALA A 9 1.86 -37.23 -15.12
CA ALA A 9 0.83 -36.43 -14.47
C ALA A 9 1.39 -35.65 -13.28
N LEU A 10 2.17 -36.32 -12.42
CA LEU A 10 2.85 -35.68 -11.28
C LEU A 10 3.81 -34.57 -11.71
N ALA A 11 4.60 -34.80 -12.77
CA ALA A 11 5.51 -33.78 -13.30
C ALA A 11 4.76 -32.55 -13.84
N LEU A 12 3.65 -32.76 -14.55
CA LEU A 12 2.79 -31.69 -15.05
C LEU A 12 2.17 -30.90 -13.90
N THR A 13 1.60 -31.59 -12.90
CA THR A 13 1.03 -30.94 -11.71
C THR A 13 2.09 -30.17 -10.93
N SER A 14 3.30 -30.72 -10.77
CA SER A 14 4.39 -30.04 -10.06
C SER A 14 4.82 -28.76 -10.79
N LYS A 15 4.88 -28.80 -12.13
CA LYS A 15 5.17 -27.62 -12.94
C LYS A 15 4.09 -26.56 -12.82
N GLU A 16 2.82 -26.98 -12.86
CA GLU A 16 1.68 -26.07 -12.72
C GLU A 16 1.67 -25.38 -11.35
N LEU A 17 1.86 -26.14 -10.27
CA LEU A 17 1.96 -25.58 -8.91
C LEU A 17 3.14 -24.62 -8.77
N ALA A 18 4.28 -24.92 -9.40
CA ALA A 18 5.44 -24.03 -9.39
C ALA A 18 5.15 -22.70 -10.12
N ASN A 19 4.42 -22.75 -11.23
CA ASN A 19 4.00 -21.56 -11.97
C ASN A 19 3.02 -20.71 -11.14
N GLN A 20 1.99 -21.33 -10.56
CA GLN A 20 1.02 -20.64 -9.71
C GLN A 20 1.69 -20.00 -8.49
N LEU A 21 2.65 -20.70 -7.86
CA LEU A 21 3.41 -20.14 -6.75
C LEU A 21 4.26 -18.94 -7.18
N ALA A 22 4.85 -18.97 -8.37
CA ALA A 22 5.62 -17.84 -8.90
C ALA A 22 4.72 -16.63 -9.18
N GLU A 23 3.53 -16.85 -9.75
CA GLU A 23 2.52 -15.82 -9.99
C GLU A 23 2.05 -15.19 -8.67
N GLU A 24 1.66 -16.01 -7.69
CA GLU A 24 1.24 -15.53 -6.37
C GLU A 24 2.33 -14.72 -5.66
N LYS A 25 3.59 -15.17 -5.74
CA LYS A 25 4.72 -14.41 -5.19
C LYS A 25 4.90 -13.06 -5.89
N ASN A 26 4.75 -13.03 -7.22
CA ASN A 26 4.87 -11.79 -7.98
C ASN A 26 3.75 -10.81 -7.61
N THR A 27 2.51 -11.29 -7.59
CA THR A 27 1.33 -10.53 -7.15
C THR A 27 1.51 -9.98 -5.74
N LYS A 28 1.96 -10.82 -4.79
CA LYS A 28 2.24 -10.38 -3.42
C LYS A 28 3.29 -9.27 -3.37
N ASN A 29 4.38 -9.40 -4.12
CA ASN A 29 5.43 -8.39 -4.14
C ASN A 29 4.93 -7.07 -4.72
N LEU A 30 4.15 -7.12 -5.81
CA LEU A 30 3.54 -5.92 -6.39
C LEU A 30 2.60 -5.23 -5.39
N LEU A 31 1.73 -5.99 -4.72
CA LEU A 31 0.82 -5.45 -3.70
C LEU A 31 1.58 -4.84 -2.52
N ALA A 32 2.72 -5.42 -2.11
CA ALA A 32 3.54 -4.86 -1.04
C ALA A 32 4.16 -3.51 -1.42
N VAL A 33 4.60 -3.35 -2.67
CA VAL A 33 5.08 -2.07 -3.20
C VAL A 33 3.94 -1.05 -3.22
N GLN A 34 2.79 -1.41 -3.80
CA GLN A 34 1.61 -0.54 -3.89
C GLN A 34 1.11 -0.11 -2.50
N LEU A 35 1.13 -1.00 -1.51
CA LEU A 35 0.76 -0.68 -0.14
C LEU A 35 1.73 0.35 0.47
N THR A 36 3.03 0.19 0.23
CA THR A 36 4.06 1.12 0.72
C THR A 36 3.87 2.51 0.09
N GLU A 37 3.64 2.57 -1.22
CA GLU A 37 3.37 3.82 -1.94
C GLU A 37 2.10 4.51 -1.41
N ALA A 38 1.01 3.77 -1.22
CA ALA A 38 -0.22 4.30 -0.66
C ALA A 38 -0.03 4.87 0.75
N GLN A 39 0.74 4.17 1.61
CA GLN A 39 1.06 4.65 2.96
C GLN A 39 1.88 5.94 2.94
N GLN A 40 2.83 6.08 2.02
CA GLN A 40 3.59 7.32 1.85
C GLN A 40 2.71 8.49 1.42
N ILE A 41 1.80 8.27 0.47
CA ILE A 41 0.84 9.29 0.02
C ILE A 41 -0.08 9.70 1.18
N ILE A 42 -0.59 8.74 1.96
CA ILE A 42 -1.43 9.05 3.12
C ILE A 42 -0.67 9.89 4.14
N ALA A 43 0.58 9.55 4.45
CA ALA A 43 1.40 10.31 5.38
C ALA A 43 1.66 11.75 4.89
N GLN A 44 1.92 11.92 3.59
CA GLN A 44 2.09 13.24 2.97
C GLN A 44 0.81 14.08 3.09
N LEU A 45 -0.34 13.51 2.74
CA LEU A 45 -1.63 14.20 2.83
C LEU A 45 -1.99 14.56 4.27
N GLN A 46 -1.68 13.70 5.23
CA GLN A 46 -1.89 13.99 6.65
C GLN A 46 -1.04 15.18 7.14
N ALA A 47 0.22 15.26 6.69
CA ALA A 47 1.09 16.38 7.00
C ALA A 47 0.58 17.69 6.38
N GLU A 48 0.13 17.65 5.12
CA GLU A 48 -0.44 18.81 4.43
C GLU A 48 -1.74 19.29 5.10
N ILE A 49 -2.62 18.38 5.51
CA ILE A 49 -3.84 18.72 6.26
C ILE A 49 -3.47 19.41 7.58
N ALA A 50 -2.47 18.92 8.31
CA ALA A 50 -2.06 19.50 9.58
C ALA A 50 -1.53 20.94 9.40
N ASP A 51 -0.67 21.14 8.39
CA ASP A 51 -0.12 22.45 8.03
C ASP A 51 -1.22 23.44 7.62
N LEU A 52 -2.11 23.04 6.71
CA LEU A 52 -3.22 23.89 6.26
C LEU A 52 -4.20 24.21 7.40
N THR A 53 -4.45 23.25 8.29
CA THR A 53 -5.30 23.47 9.47
C THR A 53 -4.66 24.48 10.41
N GLN A 54 -3.36 24.38 10.66
CA GLN A 54 -2.63 25.37 11.47
C GLN A 54 -2.67 26.77 10.83
N GLN A 55 -2.42 26.86 9.52
CA GLN A 55 -2.48 28.14 8.81
C GLN A 55 -3.87 28.77 8.87
N LEU A 56 -4.92 27.94 8.76
CA LEU A 56 -6.30 28.40 8.90
C LEU A 56 -6.59 28.90 10.31
N ASP A 57 -6.17 28.16 11.33
CA ASP A 57 -6.32 28.57 12.73
C ASP A 57 -5.60 29.89 13.00
N GLU A 58 -4.38 30.06 12.49
CA GLU A 58 -3.62 31.31 12.60
C GLU A 58 -4.28 32.49 11.88
N ALA A 59 -4.78 32.26 10.66
CA ALA A 59 -5.45 33.29 9.86
C ALA A 59 -6.84 33.68 10.39
N THR A 60 -7.47 32.83 11.19
CA THR A 60 -8.83 33.05 11.75
C THR A 60 -8.82 33.41 13.23
N LYS A 61 -7.64 33.55 13.84
CA LYS A 61 -7.51 34.12 15.19
C LYS A 61 -8.15 35.51 15.21
N PRO A 62 -9.07 35.79 16.15
CA PRO A 62 -9.58 37.14 16.34
C PRO A 62 -8.40 38.08 16.63
N GLU A 63 -8.43 39.28 16.04
CA GLU A 63 -7.52 40.35 16.45
C GLU A 63 -7.72 40.57 17.96
N GLU A 64 -6.64 40.50 18.75
CA GLU A 64 -6.67 40.91 20.15
C GLU A 64 -7.07 42.39 20.18
N ILE A 65 -8.34 42.65 20.47
CA ILE A 65 -8.80 43.99 20.82
C ILE A 65 -8.07 44.30 22.12
N ILE A 66 -7.06 45.14 22.05
CA ILE A 66 -6.42 45.73 23.23
C ILE A 66 -7.48 46.64 23.86
N GLU A 67 -8.36 46.07 24.68
CA GLU A 67 -9.22 46.82 25.59
C GLU A 67 -8.36 47.29 26.77
N GLY A 68 -7.92 48.55 26.69
CA GLY A 68 -7.46 49.33 27.84
C GLY A 68 -5.98 49.67 27.84
N GLU A 69 -5.62 50.86 27.38
CA GLU A 69 -5.29 52.04 28.21
C GLU A 69 -5.20 53.32 27.36
#